data_AF-X1ALH8-F1
#
_entry.id   AF-X1ALH8-F1
#
_cell.length_a   1.000
_cell.length_b   1.000
_cell.length_c   1.000
_cell.angle_alpha   90.00
_cell.angle_beta   90.00
_cell.angle_gamma   90.00
#
_symmetry.space_group_name_H-M   'P 1'
#
loop_
_entity.id
_entity.type
_entity.pdbx_description
1 polymer ?
#
loop_
_entity_poly.entity_id
_entity_poly.type
_entity_poly.pdbx_seq_one_letter_code
_entity_poly.pdbx_strand_id
1 'polypeptide(L)'
;MNFKEVVISQNVDIFIRLVIGVTLVIFGLSTFGALFGVLAGSVFGFVMYKKYLTKLAIGEGKKNSYKPKNMLSKSIPIVVGSIATFSLISMDIILVKHFFPSHQAGIYASLSTLGKITYFATLPIGAVMFPYVSKRHSKGYGYRKIFMTGVFLNLAISSVLLCIYYFYPNAMINILFGEGYLQASVYLFKFGIFISLVSLATFMVNFFLSRGNKAISKIAAVAALI
;
A
#
# COMPACT_ATOMS: atom_id res chain seq x y z
N MET A 1 -19.94 -2.07 -9.73
CA MET A 1 -18.58 -2.17 -10.30
C MET A 1 -18.01 -3.51 -9.88
N ASN A 2 -17.59 -4.31 -10.85
CA ASN A 2 -17.01 -5.61 -10.55
C ASN A 2 -15.53 -5.44 -10.18
N PHE A 3 -15.04 -6.22 -9.21
CA PHE A 3 -13.63 -6.20 -8.80
C PHE A 3 -12.68 -6.37 -10.00
N LYS A 4 -13.07 -7.19 -10.99
CA LYS A 4 -12.31 -7.43 -12.23
C LYS A 4 -12.05 -6.14 -13.03
N GLU A 5 -13.04 -5.26 -13.15
CA GLU A 5 -12.94 -4.02 -13.95
C GLU A 5 -11.96 -3.02 -13.30
N VAL A 6 -11.94 -2.99 -11.96
CA VAL A 6 -11.00 -2.18 -11.17
C VAL A 6 -9.57 -2.66 -11.40
N VAL A 7 -9.37 -3.98 -11.29
CA VAL A 7 -8.06 -4.60 -11.46
C VAL A 7 -7.52 -4.37 -12.88
N ILE A 8 -8.36 -4.55 -13.92
CA ILE A 8 -7.95 -4.28 -15.31
C ILE A 8 -7.52 -2.82 -15.47
N SER A 9 -8.32 -1.88 -14.96
CA SER A 9 -8.01 -0.44 -15.10
C SER A 9 -6.70 -0.06 -14.40
N GLN A 10 -6.42 -0.64 -13.22
CA GLN A 10 -5.17 -0.44 -12.49
C GLN A 10 -3.95 -0.98 -13.24
N ASN A 11 -4.06 -2.19 -13.80
CA ASN A 11 -2.96 -2.78 -14.57
C ASN A 11 -2.68 -2.01 -15.86
N VAL A 12 -3.72 -1.48 -16.51
CA VAL A 12 -3.57 -0.63 -17.70
C VAL A 12 -2.84 0.66 -17.39
N ASP A 13 -3.14 1.34 -16.27
CA ASP A 13 -2.38 2.52 -15.82
C ASP A 13 -0.89 2.20 -15.66
N ILE A 14 -0.57 1.12 -14.93
CA ILE A 14 0.83 0.69 -14.70
C ILE A 14 1.54 0.40 -16.02
N PHE A 15 0.88 -0.33 -16.93
CA PHE A 15 1.46 -0.72 -18.21
C PHE A 15 1.72 0.49 -19.11
N ILE A 16 0.74 1.39 -19.25
CA ILE A 16 0.87 2.61 -20.07
C ILE A 16 1.94 3.53 -19.50
N ARG A 17 1.98 3.68 -18.17
CA ARG A 17 3.01 4.46 -17.48
C ARG A 17 4.40 3.95 -17.79
N LEU A 18 4.61 2.63 -17.75
CA LEU A 18 5.89 2.02 -18.07
C LEU A 18 6.27 2.23 -19.55
N VAL A 19 5.36 1.92 -20.47
CA VAL A 19 5.64 2.03 -21.91
C VAL A 19 5.95 3.48 -22.28
N ILE A 20 5.06 4.42 -21.97
CA ILE A 20 5.25 5.84 -22.33
C ILE A 20 6.45 6.43 -21.58
N GLY A 21 6.59 6.13 -20.28
CA GLY A 21 7.69 6.64 -19.47
C GLY A 21 9.05 6.20 -20.02
N VAL A 22 9.24 4.91 -20.28
CA VAL A 22 10.50 4.37 -20.82
C VAL A 22 10.77 4.92 -22.21
N THR A 23 9.76 4.95 -23.09
CA THR A 23 9.92 5.48 -24.45
C THR A 23 10.37 6.94 -24.43
N LEU A 24 9.74 7.81 -23.63
CA LEU A 24 10.11 9.24 -23.56
C LEU A 24 11.48 9.47 -22.91
N VAL A 25 11.87 8.62 -21.95
CA VAL A 25 13.21 8.66 -21.36
C VAL A 25 14.26 8.32 -22.43
N ILE A 26 14.03 7.28 -23.24
CA ILE A 26 14.93 6.89 -24.34
C ILE A 26 15.04 8.02 -25.38
N PHE A 27 13.96 8.78 -25.62
CA PHE A 27 13.96 9.95 -26.50
C PHE A 27 14.65 11.20 -25.89
N GLY A 28 15.30 11.08 -24.72
CA GLY A 28 16.14 12.13 -24.15
C GLY A 28 15.42 13.09 -23.20
N LEU A 29 14.12 12.90 -22.92
CA LEU A 29 13.40 13.73 -21.95
C LEU A 29 13.76 13.44 -20.48
N SER A 30 14.69 12.50 -20.23
CA SER A 30 15.22 12.20 -18.90
C SER A 30 14.11 12.09 -17.84
N THR A 31 14.14 12.90 -16.78
CA THR A 31 13.13 12.90 -15.70
C THR A 31 11.75 13.35 -16.16
N PHE A 32 11.66 14.26 -17.13
CA PHE A 32 10.38 14.72 -17.68
C PHE A 32 9.66 13.60 -18.42
N GLY A 33 10.38 12.71 -19.11
CA GLY A 33 9.80 11.54 -19.78
C GLY A 33 9.08 10.61 -18.79
N ALA A 34 9.69 10.36 -17.64
CA ALA A 34 9.07 9.58 -16.57
C ALA A 34 7.81 10.26 -15.99
N LEU A 35 7.85 11.58 -15.78
CA LEU A 35 6.70 12.36 -15.30
C LEU A 35 5.52 12.31 -16.29
N PHE A 36 5.79 12.49 -17.59
CA PHE A 36 4.76 12.38 -18.62
C PHE A 36 4.18 10.97 -18.72
N GLY A 37 5.00 9.93 -18.53
CA GLY A 37 4.52 8.55 -18.42
C GLY A 37 3.50 8.36 -17.28
N VAL A 38 3.80 8.90 -16.09
CA VAL A 38 2.89 8.84 -14.92
C VAL A 38 1.58 9.56 -15.21
N LEU A 39 1.64 10.76 -15.80
CA LEU A 39 0.46 11.53 -16.17
C LEU A 39 -0.39 10.78 -17.22
N ALA A 40 0.24 10.27 -18.28
CA ALA A 40 -0.44 9.55 -19.33
C ALA A 40 -1.12 8.27 -18.80
N GLY A 41 -0.42 7.45 -18.01
CA GLY A 41 -1.00 6.27 -17.36
C GLY A 41 -2.22 6.61 -16.53
N SER A 42 -2.14 7.68 -15.73
CA SER A 42 -3.24 8.16 -14.88
C SER A 42 -4.45 8.60 -15.71
N VAL A 43 -4.22 9.33 -16.81
CA VAL A 43 -5.27 9.77 -17.73
C VAL A 43 -5.94 8.58 -18.41
N PHE A 44 -5.17 7.63 -18.94
CA PHE A 44 -5.72 6.43 -19.60
C PHE A 44 -6.49 5.54 -18.62
N GLY A 45 -5.97 5.35 -17.40
CA GLY A 45 -6.65 4.64 -16.33
C GLY A 45 -7.99 5.28 -15.98
N PHE A 46 -8.02 6.62 -15.89
CA PHE A 46 -9.26 7.38 -15.65
C PHE A 46 -10.26 7.26 -16.80
N VAL A 47 -9.82 7.33 -18.06
CA VAL A 47 -10.68 7.16 -19.23
C VAL A 47 -11.32 5.77 -19.27
N MET A 48 -10.54 4.71 -18.99
CA MET A 48 -11.06 3.35 -18.86
C MET A 48 -12.06 3.24 -17.71
N TYR A 49 -11.73 3.81 -16.56
CA TYR A 49 -12.62 3.84 -15.39
C TYR A 49 -13.97 4.47 -15.72
N LYS A 50 -13.97 5.62 -16.42
CA LYS A 50 -15.18 6.29 -16.89
C LYS A 50 -16.00 5.37 -17.80
N LYS A 51 -15.36 4.69 -18.78
CA LYS A 51 -16.04 3.78 -19.72
C LYS A 51 -16.72 2.59 -19.01
N TYR A 52 -16.09 2.01 -18.01
CA TYR A 52 -16.67 0.92 -17.21
C TYR A 52 -17.82 1.40 -16.31
N LEU A 53 -17.73 2.62 -15.77
CA LEU A 53 -18.81 3.24 -15.00
C LEU A 53 -20.02 3.61 -15.85
N THR A 54 -19.81 4.10 -17.07
CA THR A 54 -20.92 4.44 -17.98
C THR A 54 -21.75 3.21 -18.35
N LYS A 55 -21.13 2.02 -18.42
CA LYS A 55 -21.87 0.74 -18.61
C LYS A 55 -22.75 0.34 -17.42
N LEU A 56 -22.43 0.77 -16.21
CA LEU A 56 -23.22 0.52 -15.00
C LEU A 56 -24.25 1.62 -14.69
N ALA A 57 -24.10 2.80 -15.28
CA ALA A 57 -24.96 3.97 -15.03
C ALA A 57 -26.28 3.96 -15.82
N ILE A 58 -26.50 2.99 -16.71
CA ILE A 58 -27.76 2.81 -17.46
C ILE A 58 -28.73 1.88 -16.71
N GLY A 59 -28.80 2.05 -15.39
CA GLY A 59 -29.88 1.49 -14.58
C GLY A 59 -30.44 2.64 -13.77
N GLU A 60 -31.75 2.90 -13.90
CA GLU A 60 -32.48 3.98 -13.22
C GLU A 60 -32.28 3.90 -11.69
N GLY A 61 -31.19 4.49 -11.20
CA GLY A 61 -30.94 4.65 -9.79
C GLY A 61 -31.84 5.75 -9.27
N LYS A 62 -32.89 5.37 -8.53
CA LYS A 62 -33.68 6.28 -7.69
C LYS A 62 -32.76 7.35 -7.12
N LYS A 63 -33.10 8.64 -7.30
CA LYS A 63 -32.43 9.80 -6.69
C LYS A 63 -32.42 9.63 -5.17
N ASN A 64 -31.51 8.82 -4.64
CA ASN A 64 -31.24 8.76 -3.23
C ASN A 64 -30.65 10.12 -2.87
N SER A 65 -31.36 10.84 -2.00
CA SER A 65 -30.93 12.12 -1.46
C SER A 65 -29.48 12.02 -1.00
N TYR A 66 -28.58 12.58 -1.81
CA TYR A 66 -27.15 12.56 -1.58
C TYR A 66 -26.90 13.37 -0.31
N LYS A 67 -26.54 12.68 0.79
CA LYS A 67 -26.24 13.31 2.08
C LYS A 67 -24.72 13.39 2.26
N PRO A 68 -24.03 14.40 1.70
CA PRO A 68 -22.56 14.48 1.68
C PRO A 68 -21.95 14.49 3.08
N LYS A 69 -22.66 15.07 4.06
CA LYS A 69 -22.21 15.20 5.45
C LYS A 69 -21.97 13.84 6.14
N ASN A 70 -22.79 12.82 5.82
CA ASN A 70 -22.64 11.47 6.38
C ASN A 70 -21.53 10.65 5.72
N MET A 71 -21.15 10.98 4.48
CA MET A 71 -20.03 10.35 3.80
C MET A 71 -18.70 10.94 4.26
N LEU A 72 -18.58 12.27 4.31
CA LEU A 72 -17.37 12.95 4.77
C LEU A 72 -16.96 12.54 6.20
N SER A 73 -17.94 12.48 7.13
CA SER A 73 -17.68 12.02 8.51
C SER A 73 -17.19 10.57 8.60
N LYS A 74 -17.53 9.71 7.62
CA LYS A 74 -17.08 8.32 7.55
C LYS A 74 -15.72 8.18 6.85
N SER A 75 -15.37 9.10 5.96
CA SER A 75 -14.09 9.09 5.25
C SER A 75 -12.93 9.66 6.07
N ILE A 76 -13.17 10.63 6.95
CA ILE A 76 -12.11 11.27 7.76
C ILE A 76 -11.26 10.23 8.53
N PRO A 77 -11.83 9.27 9.28
CA PRO A 77 -11.04 8.29 10.01
C PRO A 77 -10.21 7.37 9.09
N ILE A 78 -10.69 7.14 7.86
CA ILE A 78 -9.98 6.32 6.86
C ILE A 78 -8.77 7.08 6.36
N VAL A 79 -8.95 8.36 5.98
CA VAL A 79 -7.86 9.23 5.53
C VAL A 79 -6.81 9.37 6.63
N VAL A 80 -7.22 9.66 7.86
CA VAL A 80 -6.32 9.78 9.01
C VAL A 80 -5.57 8.47 9.27
N GLY A 81 -6.25 7.33 9.24
CA GLY A 81 -5.61 6.01 9.42
C GLY A 81 -4.61 5.68 8.32
N SER A 82 -4.91 6.05 7.07
CA SER A 82 -4.00 5.87 5.94
C SER A 82 -2.76 6.76 6.06
N ILE A 83 -2.93 8.04 6.41
CA ILE A 83 -1.81 8.97 6.63
C ILE A 83 -0.93 8.49 7.78
N ALA A 84 -1.55 8.09 8.89
CA ALA A 84 -0.84 7.55 10.05
C ALA A 84 0.01 6.32 9.68
N THR A 85 -0.59 5.38 8.96
CA THR A 85 0.12 4.18 8.48
C THR A 85 1.27 4.54 7.56
N PHE A 86 1.05 5.46 6.62
CA PHE A 86 2.08 5.85 5.66
C PHE A 86 3.24 6.60 6.34
N SER A 87 2.92 7.42 7.34
CA SER A 87 3.89 8.09 8.22
C SER A 87 4.75 7.05 8.94
N LEU A 88 4.14 6.06 9.61
CA LEU A 88 4.87 4.99 10.31
C LEU A 88 5.88 4.25 9.42
N ILE A 89 5.59 4.12 8.13
CA ILE A 89 6.44 3.40 7.17
C ILE A 89 7.52 4.31 6.56
N SER A 90 7.36 5.63 6.59
CA SER A 90 8.23 6.55 5.82
C SER A 90 8.93 7.63 6.64
N MET A 91 8.46 7.90 7.87
CA MET A 91 9.02 8.89 8.77
C MET A 91 10.47 8.56 9.14
N ASP A 92 10.77 7.26 9.26
CA ASP A 92 12.10 6.72 9.52
C ASP A 92 13.16 7.23 8.52
N ILE A 93 12.85 7.16 7.22
CA ILE A 93 13.77 7.61 6.16
C ILE A 93 13.98 9.13 6.22
N ILE A 94 12.93 9.90 6.52
CA ILE A 94 13.02 11.37 6.61
C ILE A 94 13.94 11.77 7.77
N LEU A 95 13.73 11.15 8.94
CA LEU A 95 14.55 11.39 10.12
C LEU A 95 16.01 10.99 9.88
N VAL A 96 16.25 9.79 9.32
CA VAL A 96 17.62 9.35 9.02
C VAL A 96 18.28 10.28 8.01
N LYS A 97 17.59 10.73 6.97
CA LYS A 97 18.18 11.66 5.99
C LYS A 97 18.49 13.03 6.59
N HIS A 98 17.75 13.46 7.61
CA HIS A 98 18.01 14.72 8.31
C HIS A 98 19.18 14.62 9.29
N PHE A 99 19.27 13.53 10.06
CA PHE A 99 20.25 13.40 11.14
C PHE A 99 21.57 12.71 10.72
N PHE A 100 21.57 11.89 9.67
CA PHE A 100 22.72 11.04 9.31
C PHE A 100 23.46 11.57 8.08
N PRO A 101 24.78 11.30 7.98
CA PRO A 101 25.53 11.55 6.74
C PRO A 101 24.92 10.81 5.55
N SER A 102 25.04 11.41 4.35
CA SER A 102 24.42 10.89 3.11
C SER A 102 24.73 9.42 2.81
N HIS A 103 25.94 8.94 3.13
CA HIS A 103 26.32 7.55 2.93
C HIS A 103 25.53 6.59 3.84
N GLN A 104 25.46 6.87 5.15
CA GLN A 104 24.70 6.06 6.09
C GLN A 104 23.19 6.12 5.82
N ALA A 105 22.68 7.29 5.43
CA ALA A 105 21.30 7.44 5.00
C ALA A 105 20.98 6.59 3.76
N GLY A 106 21.93 6.46 2.82
CA GLY A 106 21.79 5.55 1.68
C GLY A 106 21.72 4.08 2.08
N ILE A 107 22.60 3.65 2.99
CA ILE A 107 22.58 2.28 3.55
C ILE A 107 21.24 1.99 4.22
N TYR A 108 20.75 2.91 5.06
CA TYR A 108 19.45 2.77 5.70
C TYR A 108 18.29 2.76 4.69
N ALA A 109 18.34 3.59 3.65
CA ALA A 109 17.31 3.62 2.62
C ALA A 109 17.21 2.26 1.89
N SER A 110 18.34 1.60 1.61
CA SER A 110 18.35 0.25 1.03
C SER A 110 17.67 -0.79 1.93
N LEU A 111 17.99 -0.76 3.23
CA LEU A 111 17.39 -1.59 4.27
C LEU A 111 15.87 -1.36 4.38
N SER A 112 15.48 -0.09 4.48
CA SER A 112 14.07 0.31 4.62
C SER A 112 13.26 -0.08 3.40
N THR A 113 13.83 0.06 2.21
CA THR A 113 13.17 -0.32 0.94
C THR A 113 12.96 -1.84 0.86
N LEU A 114 13.97 -2.63 1.22
CA LEU A 114 13.85 -4.09 1.30
C LEU A 114 12.78 -4.50 2.31
N GLY A 115 12.81 -3.95 3.53
CA GLY A 115 11.79 -4.27 4.54
C GLY A 115 10.37 -3.96 4.07
N LYS A 116 10.18 -2.85 3.36
CA LYS A 116 8.87 -2.45 2.79
C LYS A 116 8.31 -3.46 1.79
N ILE A 117 9.14 -4.32 1.17
CA ILE A 117 8.65 -5.41 0.32
C ILE A 117 7.69 -6.30 1.11
N THR A 118 7.98 -6.61 2.38
CA THR A 118 7.08 -7.39 3.24
C THR A 118 5.74 -6.70 3.46
N TYR A 119 5.75 -5.39 3.68
CA TYR A 119 4.52 -4.61 3.79
C TYR A 119 3.72 -4.63 2.48
N PHE A 120 4.36 -4.38 1.34
CA PHE A 120 3.66 -4.35 0.05
C PHE A 120 3.18 -5.74 -0.40
N ALA A 121 3.88 -6.82 -0.04
CA ALA A 121 3.48 -8.20 -0.34
C ALA A 121 2.18 -8.59 0.37
N THR A 122 1.93 -8.02 1.55
CA THR A 122 0.76 -8.31 2.39
C THR A 122 -0.40 -7.33 2.14
N LEU A 123 -0.13 -6.17 1.53
CA LEU A 123 -1.10 -5.11 1.23
C LEU A 123 -2.38 -5.60 0.50
N PRO A 124 -2.33 -6.48 -0.52
CA PRO A 124 -3.52 -6.94 -1.23
C PRO A 124 -4.54 -7.64 -0.34
N ILE A 125 -4.09 -8.30 0.74
CA ILE A 125 -4.96 -8.99 1.70
C ILE A 125 -5.92 -7.99 2.34
N GLY A 126 -5.40 -6.84 2.79
CA GLY A 126 -6.20 -5.75 3.35
C GLY A 126 -7.15 -5.13 2.32
N ALA A 127 -6.67 -4.92 1.09
CA ALA A 127 -7.45 -4.33 0.01
C ALA A 127 -8.68 -5.17 -0.39
N VAL A 128 -8.56 -6.50 -0.37
CA VAL A 128 -9.69 -7.42 -0.65
C VAL A 128 -10.58 -7.60 0.58
N MET A 129 -9.98 -7.72 1.77
CA MET A 129 -10.73 -7.87 3.02
C MET A 129 -11.66 -6.68 3.26
N PHE A 130 -11.18 -5.45 3.06
CA PHE A 130 -11.91 -4.23 3.40
C PHE A 130 -13.34 -4.17 2.81
N PRO A 131 -13.55 -4.26 1.47
CA PRO A 131 -14.89 -4.23 0.90
C PRO A 131 -15.73 -5.46 1.28
N TYR A 132 -15.09 -6.62 1.48
CA TYR A 132 -15.79 -7.86 1.80
C TYR A 132 -16.35 -7.86 3.23
N VAL A 133 -15.54 -7.43 4.20
CA VAL A 133 -15.95 -7.27 5.60
C VAL A 133 -16.97 -6.15 5.73
N SER A 134 -16.76 -5.01 5.06
CA SER A 134 -17.73 -3.90 5.07
C SER A 134 -19.12 -4.36 4.58
N LYS A 135 -19.18 -5.11 3.46
CA LYS A 135 -20.43 -5.65 2.93
C LYS A 135 -21.09 -6.67 3.86
N ARG A 136 -20.32 -7.57 4.48
CA ARG A 136 -20.88 -8.57 5.42
C ARG A 136 -21.34 -7.94 6.72
N HIS A 137 -20.59 -6.96 7.24
CA HIS A 137 -20.95 -6.21 8.44
C HIS A 137 -22.29 -5.48 8.26
N SER A 138 -22.51 -4.82 7.12
CA SER A 138 -23.79 -4.18 6.80
C SER A 138 -24.97 -5.16 6.71
N LYS A 139 -24.71 -6.44 6.47
CA LYS A 139 -25.74 -7.50 6.38
C LYS A 139 -25.87 -8.34 7.65
N GLY A 140 -25.10 -8.03 8.71
CA GLY A 140 -25.10 -8.80 9.96
C GLY A 140 -24.47 -10.20 9.87
N TYR A 141 -23.78 -10.54 8.77
CA TYR A 141 -23.15 -11.87 8.63
C TYR A 141 -21.83 -11.97 9.38
N GLY A 142 -21.48 -13.19 9.82
CA GLY A 142 -20.18 -13.50 10.41
C GLY A 142 -19.00 -13.18 9.46
N TYR A 143 -18.01 -12.47 10.00
CA TYR A 143 -16.78 -12.05 9.31
C TYR A 143 -15.50 -12.53 10.00
N ARG A 144 -15.59 -13.27 11.12
CA ARG A 144 -14.44 -13.76 11.91
C ARG A 144 -13.51 -14.66 11.10
N LYS A 145 -14.06 -15.54 10.26
CA LYS A 145 -13.28 -16.44 9.40
C LYS A 145 -12.43 -15.64 8.40
N ILE A 146 -12.98 -14.59 7.79
CA ILE A 146 -12.26 -13.73 6.84
C ILE A 146 -11.09 -13.03 7.53
N PHE A 147 -11.32 -12.51 8.74
CA PHE A 147 -10.27 -11.88 9.54
C PHE A 147 -9.14 -12.87 9.87
N MET A 148 -9.47 -14.05 10.40
CA MET A 148 -8.46 -15.07 10.73
C MET A 148 -7.67 -15.54 9.52
N THR A 149 -8.33 -15.75 8.37
CA THR A 149 -7.64 -16.09 7.12
C THR A 149 -6.71 -14.97 6.67
N GLY A 150 -7.11 -13.71 6.80
CA GLY A 150 -6.26 -12.56 6.47
C GLY A 150 -5.03 -12.44 7.38
N VAL A 151 -5.20 -12.63 8.69
CA VAL A 151 -4.08 -12.68 9.65
C VAL A 151 -3.13 -13.82 9.32
N PHE A 152 -3.67 -15.02 9.07
CA PHE A 152 -2.87 -16.19 8.73
C PHE A 152 -2.06 -15.98 7.44
N LEU A 153 -2.69 -15.45 6.39
CA LEU A 153 -2.00 -15.14 5.13
C LEU A 153 -0.93 -14.07 5.31
N ASN A 154 -1.20 -13.03 6.10
CA ASN A 154 -0.24 -11.98 6.37
C ASN A 154 1.00 -12.54 7.08
N LEU A 155 0.79 -13.34 8.13
CA LEU A 155 1.87 -14.01 8.85
C LEU A 155 2.61 -15.01 7.96
N ALA A 156 1.91 -15.81 7.16
CA ALA A 156 2.55 -16.77 6.26
C ALA A 156 3.48 -16.10 5.25
N ILE A 157 3.02 -15.03 4.58
CA ILE A 157 3.84 -14.27 3.62
C ILE A 157 5.03 -13.62 4.34
N SER A 158 4.78 -13.00 5.50
CA SER A 158 5.83 -12.34 6.28
C SER A 158 6.89 -13.34 6.75
N SER A 159 6.48 -14.53 7.22
CA SER A 159 7.39 -15.60 7.63
C SER A 159 8.25 -16.10 6.48
N VAL A 160 7.69 -16.29 5.28
CA VAL A 160 8.47 -16.69 4.09
C VAL A 160 9.54 -15.65 3.76
N LEU A 161 9.18 -14.36 3.77
CA LEU A 161 10.14 -13.28 3.51
C LEU A 161 11.20 -13.16 4.61
N LEU A 162 10.82 -13.33 5.86
CA LEU A 162 11.76 -13.37 6.99
C LEU A 162 12.75 -14.53 6.88
N CYS A 163 12.30 -15.71 6.45
CA CYS A 163 13.21 -16.82 6.18
C CYS A 163 14.22 -16.47 5.09
N ILE A 164 13.78 -15.83 4.00
CA ILE A 164 14.69 -15.38 2.93
C ILE A 164 15.69 -14.35 3.47
N TYR A 165 15.25 -13.39 4.28
CA TYR A 165 16.13 -12.39 4.89
C TYR A 165 17.09 -12.98 5.94
N TYR A 166 16.75 -14.10 6.55
CA TYR A 166 17.64 -14.79 7.49
C TYR A 166 18.71 -15.61 6.77
N PHE A 167 18.32 -16.41 5.78
CA PHE A 167 19.25 -17.30 5.08
C PHE A 167 20.08 -16.60 4.00
N TYR A 168 19.53 -15.58 3.33
CA TYR A 168 20.15 -14.94 2.17
C TYR A 168 20.17 -13.40 2.22
N PRO A 169 20.56 -12.75 3.35
CA PRO A 169 20.52 -11.29 3.46
C PRO A 169 21.46 -10.58 2.48
N ASN A 170 22.68 -11.11 2.30
CA ASN A 170 23.68 -10.54 1.39
C ASN A 170 23.22 -10.62 -0.08
N ALA A 171 22.63 -11.74 -0.49
CA ALA A 171 22.16 -11.92 -1.85
C ALA A 171 21.03 -10.93 -2.18
N MET A 172 20.08 -10.74 -1.26
CA MET A 172 18.97 -9.79 -1.46
C MET A 172 19.44 -8.35 -1.64
N ILE A 173 20.39 -7.91 -0.82
CA ILE A 173 20.96 -6.56 -0.94
C ILE A 173 21.80 -6.43 -2.20
N ASN A 174 22.66 -7.41 -2.49
CA ASN A 174 23.56 -7.32 -3.64
C ASN A 174 22.79 -7.31 -4.97
N ILE A 175 21.73 -8.11 -5.11
CA ILE A 175 20.91 -8.15 -6.33
C ILE A 175 20.18 -6.81 -6.58
N LEU A 176 19.69 -6.15 -5.52
CA LEU A 176 18.87 -4.94 -5.66
C LEU A 176 19.65 -3.63 -5.60
N PHE A 177 20.74 -3.59 -4.83
CA PHE A 177 21.49 -2.36 -4.54
C PHE A 177 23.00 -2.48 -4.83
N GLY A 178 23.54 -3.69 -4.93
CA GLY A 178 24.96 -3.94 -5.15
C GLY A 178 25.81 -4.02 -3.87
N GLU A 179 27.10 -4.32 -4.05
CA GLU A 179 28.02 -4.64 -2.96
C GLU A 179 28.26 -3.49 -1.97
N GLY A 180 28.16 -2.23 -2.43
CA GLY A 180 28.35 -1.05 -1.60
C GLY A 180 27.32 -0.89 -0.46
N TYR A 181 26.23 -1.67 -0.47
CA TYR A 181 25.16 -1.62 0.52
C TYR A 181 25.16 -2.81 1.48
N LEU A 182 26.11 -3.75 1.36
CA LEU A 182 26.16 -4.98 2.16
C LEU A 182 26.18 -4.74 3.68
N GLN A 183 26.60 -3.56 4.14
CA GLN A 183 26.52 -3.17 5.55
C GLN A 183 25.09 -3.22 6.12
N ALA A 184 24.06 -3.05 5.29
CA ALA A 184 22.65 -3.17 5.72
C ALA A 184 22.22 -4.62 6.01
N SER A 185 22.95 -5.63 5.52
CA SER A 185 22.57 -7.05 5.62
C SER A 185 22.36 -7.53 7.04
N VAL A 186 23.23 -7.09 7.95
CA VAL A 186 23.22 -7.43 9.37
C VAL A 186 21.91 -7.01 10.05
N TYR A 187 21.29 -5.94 9.55
CA TYR A 187 20.05 -5.38 10.10
C TYR A 187 18.80 -5.88 9.38
N LEU A 188 18.94 -6.52 8.21
CA LEU A 188 17.81 -6.88 7.35
C LEU A 188 16.79 -7.77 8.03
N PHE A 189 17.23 -8.81 8.73
CA PHE A 189 16.32 -9.71 9.44
C PHE A 189 15.56 -8.99 10.57
N LYS A 190 16.28 -8.22 11.41
CA LYS A 190 15.67 -7.47 12.53
C LYS A 190 14.67 -6.43 12.02
N PHE A 191 15.03 -5.72 10.95
CA PHE A 191 14.16 -4.74 10.31
C PHE A 191 12.94 -5.41 9.64
N GLY A 192 13.13 -6.58 9.04
CA GLY A 192 12.06 -7.39 8.48
C GLY A 192 11.01 -7.77 9.54
N ILE A 193 11.44 -8.13 10.77
CA ILE A 193 10.52 -8.45 11.88
C ILE A 193 9.69 -7.21 12.23
N PHE A 194 10.35 -6.06 12.35
CA PHE A 194 9.68 -4.78 12.62
C PHE A 194 8.62 -4.47 11.57
N ILE A 195 8.95 -4.53 10.28
CA ILE A 195 7.99 -4.24 9.21
C ILE A 195 6.87 -5.30 9.13
N SER A 196 7.15 -6.56 9.49
CA SER A 196 6.12 -7.60 9.57
C SER A 196 5.07 -7.27 10.64
N LEU A 197 5.50 -6.76 11.80
CA LEU A 197 4.61 -6.28 12.85
C LEU A 197 3.82 -5.04 12.40
N VAL A 198 4.47 -4.10 11.73
CA VAL A 198 3.81 -2.92 11.15
C VAL A 198 2.74 -3.35 10.15
N SER A 199 3.04 -4.29 9.26
CA SER A 199 2.06 -4.84 8.31
C SER A 199 0.84 -5.43 9.02
N LEU A 200 1.05 -6.25 10.05
CA LEU A 200 -0.03 -6.84 10.81
C LEU A 200 -0.88 -5.77 11.51
N ALA A 201 -0.24 -4.76 12.11
CA ALA A 201 -0.91 -3.62 12.73
C ALA A 201 -1.75 -2.84 11.71
N THR A 202 -1.20 -2.53 10.54
CA THR A 202 -1.93 -1.89 9.44
C THR A 202 -3.12 -2.72 8.97
N PHE A 203 -2.95 -4.04 8.85
CA PHE A 203 -4.03 -4.94 8.49
C PHE A 203 -5.17 -4.87 9.52
N MET A 204 -4.85 -4.86 10.81
CA MET A 204 -5.84 -4.69 11.89
C MET A 204 -6.53 -3.33 11.81
N VAL A 205 -5.80 -2.23 11.61
CA VAL A 205 -6.38 -0.89 11.44
C VAL A 205 -7.38 -0.88 10.29
N ASN A 206 -7.02 -1.44 9.13
CA ASN A 206 -7.92 -1.56 7.98
C ASN A 206 -9.16 -2.41 8.30
N PHE A 207 -9.01 -3.49 9.06
CA PHE A 207 -10.15 -4.31 9.50
C PHE A 207 -11.12 -3.53 10.39
N PHE A 208 -10.61 -2.80 11.39
CA PHE A 208 -11.46 -2.02 12.28
C PHE A 208 -12.14 -0.84 11.58
N LEU A 209 -11.42 -0.18 10.66
CA LEU A 209 -12.00 0.84 9.78
C LEU A 209 -13.13 0.29 8.92
N SER A 210 -13.00 -0.94 8.39
CA SER A 210 -14.05 -1.58 7.58
C SER A 210 -15.36 -1.82 8.34
N ARG A 211 -15.30 -1.91 9.68
CA ARG A 211 -16.46 -2.03 10.58
C ARG A 211 -17.06 -0.68 10.99
N GLY A 212 -16.44 0.43 10.60
CA GLY A 212 -16.85 1.78 11.01
C GLY A 212 -16.45 2.13 12.44
N ASN A 213 -15.54 1.37 13.08
CA ASN A 213 -15.06 1.69 14.41
C ASN A 213 -14.03 2.83 14.34
N LYS A 214 -14.48 4.04 14.68
CA LYS A 214 -13.69 5.28 14.58
C LYS A 214 -12.63 5.40 15.68
N ALA A 215 -12.75 4.67 16.79
CA ALA A 215 -11.85 4.82 17.94
C ALA A 215 -10.42 4.33 17.64
N ILE A 216 -10.29 3.31 16.80
CA ILE A 216 -9.00 2.66 16.50
C ILE A 216 -8.17 3.48 15.51
N SER A 217 -8.82 4.28 14.66
CA SER A 217 -8.15 5.30 13.82
C SER A 217 -7.42 6.33 14.69
N LYS A 218 -7.99 6.73 15.84
CA LYS A 218 -7.36 7.68 16.75
C LYS A 218 -6.10 7.09 17.41
N ILE A 219 -6.15 5.82 17.81
CA ILE A 219 -5.00 5.13 18.43
C ILE A 219 -3.86 4.98 17.40
N ALA A 220 -4.18 4.57 16.17
CA ALA A 220 -3.20 4.48 15.08
C ALA A 220 -2.60 5.85 14.73
N ALA A 221 -3.41 6.91 14.76
CA ALA A 221 -2.95 8.28 14.51
C ALA A 221 -2.01 8.80 15.61
N VAL A 222 -2.30 8.49 16.87
CA VAL A 222 -1.40 8.82 17.99
C VAL A 222 -0.10 8.04 17.89
N ALA A 223 -0.16 6.74 17.56
CA ALA A 223 1.03 5.93 17.37
C ALA A 223 1.92 6.38 16.21
N ALA A 224 1.35 7.05 15.19
CA ALA A 224 2.09 7.58 14.04
C ALA A 224 2.73 8.96 14.26
N LEU A 225 2.38 9.63 15.36
CA LEU A 225 2.93 10.93 15.77
C LEU A 225 4.09 10.80 16.77
N ILE A 226 4.30 9.60 17.32
CA ILE A 226 5.39 9.25 18.23
C ILE A 226 6.50 8.59 17.40
#